data_AF-A0A183U2J5-F1
#
_entry.id   AF-A0A183U2J5-F1
#
_cell.length_a   1.000
_cell.length_b   1.000
_cell.length_c   1.000
_cell.angle_alpha   90.00
_cell.angle_beta   90.00
_cell.angle_gamma   90.00
#
_symmetry.space_group_name_H-M   'P 1'
#
loop_
_entity.id
_entity.type
_entity.pdbx_description
1 polymer ?
#
loop_
_entity_poly.entity_id
_entity_poly.type
_entity_poly.pdbx_seq_one_letter_code
_entity_poly.pdbx_strand_id
1 'polypeptide(L)'
;MFWSGSELAKQFVDSLLETNPEVRLSAAEALKHDWMLGERAHLNITIKARPASEYNAMQRTRSTRSIRSVTRSDHGHRVDPREVDMLANDLQRLAMSQQSTKHYGVF
;
A
#
# COMPACT_ATOMS: atom_id res chain seq x y z
N MET A 1 -4.89 -25.51 -9.84
CA MET A 1 -4.04 -24.76 -10.80
C MET A 1 -2.64 -25.36 -10.73
N PHE A 2 -2.06 -25.79 -11.86
CA PHE A 2 -0.73 -26.39 -11.87
C PHE A 2 0.30 -25.29 -12.19
N TRP A 3 0.91 -24.73 -11.15
CA TRP A 3 2.11 -23.91 -11.31
C TRP A 3 3.33 -24.83 -11.38
N SER A 4 4.02 -24.82 -12.52
CA SER A 4 5.31 -25.49 -12.71
C SER A 4 6.42 -24.63 -12.11
N GLY A 5 6.62 -24.73 -10.79
CA GLY A 5 7.68 -24.06 -10.03
C GLY A 5 8.27 -24.99 -8.98
N SER A 6 9.39 -24.59 -8.36
CA SER A 6 9.98 -25.39 -7.27
C SER A 6 9.01 -25.50 -6.10
N GLU A 7 9.04 -26.62 -5.39
CA GLU A 7 8.12 -26.86 -4.28
C GLU A 7 8.29 -25.82 -3.16
N LEU A 8 9.54 -25.37 -2.95
CA LEU A 8 9.86 -24.29 -2.02
C LEU A 8 9.21 -22.96 -2.41
N ALA A 9 9.08 -22.68 -3.71
CA ALA A 9 8.40 -21.47 -4.18
C ALA A 9 6.90 -21.47 -3.86
N LYS A 10 6.26 -22.64 -3.98
CA LYS A 10 4.83 -22.80 -3.68
C LYS A 10 4.59 -22.60 -2.18
N GLN A 11 5.37 -23.29 -1.35
CA GLN A 11 5.27 -23.18 0.11
C GLN A 11 5.47 -21.74 0.59
N PHE A 12 6.44 -21.02 0.01
CA PHE A 12 6.65 -19.61 0.33
C PHE A 12 5.42 -18.75 0.00
N VAL A 13 4.83 -18.92 -1.19
CA VAL A 13 3.68 -18.13 -1.63
C VAL A 13 2.44 -18.47 -0.80
N ASP A 14 2.20 -19.75 -0.51
CA ASP A 14 1.09 -20.20 0.34
C ASP A 14 1.16 -19.55 1.73
N SER A 15 2.38 -19.45 2.29
CA SER A 15 2.61 -18.82 3.60
C SER A 15 2.33 -17.31 3.62
N LEU A 16 2.45 -16.63 2.46
CA LEU A 16 2.13 -15.21 2.31
C LEU A 16 0.65 -14.97 2.01
N LEU A 17 -0.01 -15.93 1.38
CA LEU A 17 -1.44 -15.89 1.05
C LEU A 17 -2.34 -16.47 2.16
N GLU A 18 -1.78 -16.68 3.35
CA GLU A 18 -2.51 -17.11 4.52
C GLU A 18 -3.53 -16.05 4.96
N THR A 19 -4.76 -16.48 5.20
CA THR A 19 -5.91 -15.58 5.49
C THR A 19 -5.84 -15.06 6.91
N ASN A 20 -5.36 -15.90 7.84
CA ASN A 20 -5.18 -15.49 9.22
C ASN A 20 -3.88 -14.66 9.38
N PRO A 21 -3.97 -13.38 9.78
CA PRO A 21 -2.81 -12.49 9.83
C PRO A 21 -1.74 -12.90 10.85
N GLU A 22 -2.12 -13.64 11.91
CA GLU A 22 -1.20 -14.05 12.98
C GLU A 22 -0.26 -15.18 12.57
N VAL A 23 -0.67 -15.98 11.57
CA VAL A 23 0.13 -17.10 11.04
C VAL A 23 0.70 -16.79 9.65
N ARG A 24 0.31 -15.65 9.05
CA ARG A 24 0.85 -15.20 7.77
C ARG A 24 2.31 -14.79 7.93
N LEU A 25 3.13 -15.27 7.01
CA LEU A 25 4.58 -15.05 7.04
C LEU A 25 4.93 -13.56 7.03
N SER A 26 5.67 -13.11 8.05
CA SER A 26 6.14 -11.72 8.11
C SER A 26 7.27 -11.46 7.12
N ALA A 27 7.54 -10.19 6.80
CA ALA A 27 8.64 -9.83 5.90
C ALA A 27 10.01 -10.28 6.42
N ALA A 28 10.23 -10.24 7.75
CA ALA A 28 11.48 -10.67 8.37
C ALA A 28 11.68 -12.19 8.29
N GLU A 29 10.60 -12.96 8.39
CA GLU A 29 10.62 -14.43 8.28
C GLU A 29 10.71 -14.87 6.82
N ALA A 30 10.03 -14.18 5.91
CA ALA A 30 10.09 -14.42 4.48
C ALA A 30 11.52 -14.37 3.94
N LEU A 31 12.34 -13.45 4.46
CA LEU A 31 13.76 -13.33 4.08
C LEU A 31 14.61 -14.54 4.50
N LYS A 32 14.15 -15.31 5.48
CA LYS A 32 14.82 -16.52 5.96
C LYS A 32 14.30 -17.79 5.29
N HIS A 33 13.29 -17.69 4.44
CA HIS A 33 12.71 -18.86 3.79
C HIS A 33 13.71 -19.50 2.83
N ASP A 34 13.75 -20.83 2.77
CA ASP A 34 14.73 -21.59 1.98
C ASP A 34 14.70 -21.23 0.50
N TRP A 35 13.52 -20.88 -0.02
CA TRP A 35 13.37 -20.38 -1.38
C TRP A 35 14.14 -19.07 -1.64
N MET A 36 14.26 -18.19 -0.64
CA MET A 36 14.97 -16.91 -0.72
C MET A 36 16.47 -17.05 -0.46
N LEU A 37 16.86 -17.95 0.46
CA LEU A 37 18.26 -18.15 0.83
C LEU A 37 19.02 -19.01 -0.19
N GLY A 38 18.38 -20.03 -0.79
CA GLY A 38 19.06 -20.96 -1.68
C GLY A 38 20.37 -21.51 -1.08
N GLU A 39 21.45 -21.57 -1.85
CA GLU A 39 22.81 -21.91 -1.35
C GLU A 39 23.55 -20.72 -0.69
N ARG A 40 22.98 -19.51 -0.69
CA ARG A 40 23.64 -18.29 -0.21
C ARG A 40 23.09 -17.89 1.15
N ALA A 41 23.64 -18.51 2.19
CA ALA A 41 23.14 -18.46 3.56
C ALA A 41 23.10 -17.08 4.26
N HIS A 42 23.56 -15.97 3.67
CA HIS A 42 23.63 -14.69 4.37
C HIS A 42 23.33 -13.47 3.50
N LEU A 43 22.09 -12.98 3.55
CA LEU A 43 21.74 -11.63 3.08
C LEU A 43 22.04 -10.63 4.22
N ASN A 44 23.02 -9.76 4.02
CA ASN A 44 23.32 -8.68 4.98
C ASN A 44 22.32 -7.52 4.75
N ILE A 45 21.22 -7.52 5.50
CA ILE A 45 20.12 -6.57 5.32
C ILE A 45 20.18 -5.49 6.40
N THR A 46 20.57 -4.29 6.01
CA THR A 46 20.48 -3.09 6.85
C THR A 46 19.17 -2.37 6.55
N ILE A 47 18.16 -2.54 7.41
CA ILE A 47 16.89 -1.80 7.30
C ILE A 47 17.13 -0.36 7.74
N LYS A 48 17.41 0.53 6.78
CA LYS A 48 17.34 1.97 7.01
C LYS A 48 15.89 2.41 6.86
N ALA A 49 15.16 2.48 7.97
CA ALA A 49 13.85 3.12 7.99
C ALA A 49 14.03 4.61 7.65
N ARG A 50 13.76 4.99 6.40
CA ARG A 50 13.65 6.40 6.05
C ARG A 50 12.24 6.87 6.37
N PRO A 51 12.06 7.96 7.13
CA PRO A 51 10.73 8.49 7.39
C PRO A 51 10.07 8.91 6.08
N ALA A 52 8.76 8.64 5.96
CA ALA A 52 7.97 8.88 4.76
C ALA A 52 8.01 10.34 4.26
N SER A 53 8.38 11.29 5.14
CA SER A 53 8.53 12.72 4.85
C SER A 53 9.66 13.04 3.87
N GLU A 54 10.66 12.17 3.69
CA GLU A 54 11.81 12.40 2.81
C GLU A 54 11.53 12.15 1.32
N TYR A 55 10.33 11.69 0.94
CA TYR A 55 10.04 11.33 -0.45
C TYR A 55 10.02 12.53 -1.42
N ASN A 56 9.83 13.75 -0.91
CA ASN A 56 9.56 14.94 -1.73
C ASN A 56 10.80 15.64 -2.31
N ALA A 57 12.01 15.32 -1.84
CA ALA A 57 13.23 16.05 -2.23
C ALA A 57 14.13 15.30 -3.24
N MET A 58 13.71 14.12 -3.72
CA MET A 58 14.57 13.30 -4.58
C MET A 58 14.50 13.78 -6.04
N GLN A 59 15.63 14.28 -6.55
CA GLN A 59 15.81 14.66 -7.95
C GLN A 59 15.35 13.53 -8.90
N ARG A 60 14.53 13.91 -9.88
CA ARG A 60 13.75 13.06 -10.78
C ARG A 60 14.63 12.02 -11.49
N THR A 61 14.52 10.75 -11.11
CA THR A 61 15.09 9.65 -11.90
C THR A 61 14.29 9.49 -13.19
N ARG A 62 14.98 9.39 -14.34
CA ARG A 62 14.38 9.11 -15.66
C ARG A 62 13.83 7.67 -15.72
N SER A 63 12.72 7.41 -15.03
CA SER A 63 12.02 6.12 -15.03
C SER A 63 10.59 6.28 -15.55
N THR A 64 10.17 5.33 -16.39
CA THR A 64 8.79 5.20 -16.92
C THR A 64 7.72 5.02 -15.83
N ARG A 65 8.12 4.96 -14.56
CA ARG A 65 7.27 4.94 -13.37
C ARG A 65 6.41 6.20 -13.20
N SER A 66 6.82 7.37 -13.72
CA SER A 66 6.09 8.63 -13.49
C SER A 66 4.84 8.83 -14.35
N ILE A 67 4.79 8.31 -15.59
CA ILE A 67 3.66 8.60 -16.51
C ILE A 67 2.39 7.83 -16.14
N ARG A 68 2.48 6.71 -15.40
CA ARG A 68 1.31 5.87 -15.09
C ARG A 68 0.72 6.08 -13.69
N SER A 69 1.42 6.78 -12.80
CA SER A 69 1.04 6.87 -11.38
C SER A 69 -0.01 7.93 -11.05
N VAL A 70 -0.26 8.88 -11.96
CA VAL A 70 -1.21 9.99 -11.72
C VAL A 70 -2.38 10.01 -12.69
N THR A 71 -2.26 9.36 -13.85
CA THR A 71 -3.31 9.35 -14.89
C THR A 71 -3.88 7.95 -15.18
N ARG A 72 -3.47 6.90 -14.47
CA ARG A 72 -4.06 5.55 -14.58
C ARG A 72 -4.58 4.95 -13.27
N SER A 73 -4.59 5.70 -12.17
CA SER A 73 -5.00 5.14 -10.87
C SER A 73 -6.48 4.71 -10.80
N ASP A 74 -7.29 5.02 -11.82
CA ASP A 74 -8.74 4.81 -11.79
C ASP A 74 -9.28 3.88 -12.91
N HIS A 75 -8.43 3.40 -13.83
CA HIS A 75 -8.92 2.56 -14.92
C HIS A 75 -9.13 1.12 -14.44
N GLY A 76 -10.36 0.79 -14.07
CA GLY A 76 -10.77 -0.52 -13.56
C GLY A 76 -10.81 -0.62 -12.03
N HIS A 77 -10.65 0.50 -11.31
CA HIS A 77 -10.88 0.52 -9.88
C HIS A 77 -12.38 0.42 -9.61
N ARG A 78 -12.80 -0.70 -9.00
CA ARG A 78 -14.19 -0.90 -8.58
C ARG A 78 -14.34 -0.20 -7.25
N VAL A 79 -14.97 0.97 -7.26
CA VAL A 79 -15.35 1.70 -6.05
C VAL A 79 -16.69 1.14 -5.56
N ASP A 80 -16.82 0.87 -4.26
CA ASP A 80 -18.09 0.48 -3.67
C ASP A 80 -19.04 1.71 -3.69
N PRO A 81 -20.26 1.61 -4.26
CA PRO A 81 -21.22 2.70 -4.27
C PRO A 81 -21.50 3.29 -2.87
N ARG A 82 -21.43 2.48 -1.81
CA ARG A 82 -21.68 2.91 -0.44
C ARG A 82 -20.61 3.88 0.08
N GLU A 83 -19.36 3.67 -0.32
CA GLU A 83 -18.26 4.56 0.05
C GLU A 83 -18.41 5.93 -0.62
N VAL A 84 -18.93 5.96 -1.85
CA VAL A 84 -19.25 7.20 -2.58
C VAL A 84 -20.36 7.98 -1.86
N ASP A 85 -21.43 7.29 -1.46
CA ASP A 85 -22.56 7.91 -0.76
C ASP A 85 -22.15 8.46 0.61
N MET A 86 -21.30 7.74 1.35
CA MET A 86 -20.75 8.22 2.62
C MET A 86 -19.89 9.48 2.42
N LEU A 87 -19.01 9.47 1.43
CA LEU A 87 -18.14 10.61 1.12
C LEU A 87 -18.96 11.85 0.72
N ALA A 88 -20.02 11.67 -0.06
CA ALA A 88 -20.92 12.75 -0.45
C ALA A 88 -21.62 13.38 0.76
N ASN A 89 -22.10 12.55 1.69
CA ASN A 89 -22.72 13.03 2.94
C ASN A 89 -21.73 13.77 3.84
N ASP A 90 -20.50 13.26 3.97
CA ASP A 90 -19.45 13.90 4.77
C ASP A 90 -19.03 15.25 4.17
N LEU A 91 -18.91 15.35 2.86
CA LEU A 91 -18.66 16.62 2.17
C LEU A 91 -19.79 17.63 2.39
N GLN A 92 -21.04 17.20 2.36
CA GLN A 92 -22.18 18.08 2.67
C GLN A 92 -22.14 18.55 4.12
N ARG A 93 -21.83 17.68 5.08
CA ARG A 93 -21.69 18.04 6.50
C ARG A 93 -20.57 19.06 6.73
N LEU A 94 -19.43 18.87 6.06
CA LEU A 94 -18.30 19.81 6.12
C LEU A 94 -18.63 21.15 5.45
N ALA A 95 -19.39 21.15 4.36
CA ALA A 95 -19.85 22.38 3.71
C ALA A 95 -20.85 23.15 4.62
N MET A 96 -21.75 22.44 5.28
CA MET A 96 -22.72 23.01 6.22
C MET A 96 -22.04 23.57 7.48
N SER A 97 -21.04 22.87 8.01
CA SER A 97 -20.30 23.36 9.19
C SER A 97 -19.50 24.63 8.90
N GLN A 98 -19.00 24.80 7.68
CA GLN A 98 -18.34 26.04 7.24
C GLN A 98 -19.29 27.23 7.05
N GLN A 99 -20.59 26.99 6.83
CA GLN A 99 -21.58 28.07 6.77
C GLN A 99 -22.00 28.57 8.16
N SER A 100 -21.89 27.72 9.20
CA SER A 100 -22.29 28.07 10.57
C SER A 100 -21.31 28.99 11.30
N THR A 101 -20.06 29.14 10.83
CA THR A 101 -19.03 29.96 11.51
C THR A 101 -18.99 31.43 11.06
N LYS A 102 -19.87 31.86 10.15
CA LYS A 102 -19.89 33.25 9.64
C LYS A 102 -20.84 34.22 10.36
N HIS A 103 -21.33 33.91 11.55
CA HIS A 103 -22.27 34.80 12.24
C HIS A 103 -21.96 35.03 13.72
N TYR A 104 -20.82 35.64 14.04
CA TYR A 104 -20.69 36.50 15.23
C TYR A 104 -19.64 37.58 14.97
N GLY A 105 -20.06 38.85 14.98
CA GLY A 105 -19.16 40.01 14.91
C GLY A 105 -19.73 41.24 14.21
N VAL A 106 -20.98 41.61 14.51
CA VAL A 106 -21.42 43.01 14.38
C VAL A 106 -21.46 43.54 15.82
N PHE A 107 -20.47 44.36 16.16
CA PHE A 107 -20.52 45.63 16.91
C PHE A 107 -19.09 46.08 17.20
#